data_AF-A0AA90SG94-F1
#
_entry.id   AF-A0AA90SG94-F1
#
_cell.length_a   1.000
_cell.length_b   1.000
_cell.length_c   1.000
_cell.angle_alpha   90.00
_cell.angle_beta   90.00
_cell.angle_gamma   90.00
#
_symmetry.space_group_name_H-M   'P 1'
#
loop_
_entity.id
_entity.type
_entity.pdbx_description
1 polymer ?
#
loop_
_entity_poly.entity_id
_entity_poly.type
_entity_poly.pdbx_seq_one_letter_code
_entity_poly.pdbx_strand_id
1 'polypeptide(L)' 'MMNIHDKAYESYLKICERYGIESINFDHFIKNLTKDQLDEYSKLAV' A
#
# COMPACT_ATOMS: atom_id res chain seq x y z
N MET A 1 16.38 -9.32 15.94
CA MET A 1 16.85 -9.85 14.65
C MET A 1 15.68 -9.78 13.68
N MET A 2 15.75 -8.97 12.62
CA MET A 2 14.66 -8.86 11.66
C MET A 2 14.53 -10.17 10.87
N ASN A 3 13.31 -10.66 10.68
CA ASN A 3 13.03 -11.90 9.97
C ASN A 3 13.35 -11.73 8.47
N ILE A 4 13.76 -12.82 7.79
CA ILE A 4 14.05 -12.82 6.34
C ILE A 4 12.86 -12.35 5.51
N HIS A 5 11.64 -12.65 5.94
CA HIS A 5 10.40 -12.18 5.31
C HIS A 5 10.24 -10.66 5.43
N ASP A 6 10.58 -10.08 6.58
CA ASP A 6 10.49 -8.62 6.78
C ASP A 6 11.47 -7.89 5.84
N LYS A 7 12.70 -8.40 5.72
CA LYS A 7 13.72 -7.83 4.81
C LYS A 7 13.34 -7.94 3.34
N ALA A 8 12.75 -9.07 2.95
CA ALA A 8 12.25 -9.26 1.59
C ALA A 8 11.09 -8.29 1.30
N TYR A 9 10.19 -8.10 2.27
CA TYR A 9 9.06 -7.19 2.15
C TYR A 9 9.52 -5.71 2.07
N GLU A 10 10.49 -5.29 2.88
CA GLU A 10 11.10 -3.96 2.76
C GLU A 10 11.74 -3.73 1.38
N SER A 11 12.40 -4.76 0.84
CA SER A 11 13.02 -4.69 -0.49
C SER A 11 11.96 -4.55 -1.60
N TYR A 12 10.84 -5.28 -1.46
CA TYR A 12 9.69 -5.15 -2.34
C TYR A 12 9.09 -3.73 -2.31
N LEU A 13 8.88 -3.15 -1.12
CA LEU A 13 8.35 -1.78 -1.00
C LEU A 13 9.26 -0.74 -1.67
N LYS A 14 10.58 -0.88 -1.55
CA LYS A 14 11.55 -0.01 -2.24
C LYS A 14 11.49 -0.12 -3.76
N ILE A 15 11.18 -1.31 -4.28
CA ILE A 15 10.96 -1.52 -5.72
C ILE A 15 9.67 -0.82 -6.15
N CYS A 16 8.59 -0.97 -5.37
CA CYS A 16 7.33 -0.28 -5.63
C CYS A 16 7.51 1.24 -5.74
N GLU A 17 8.18 1.83 -4.75
CA GLU A 17 8.52 3.26 -4.73
C GLU A 17 9.36 3.66 -5.94
N ARG A 18 10.43 2.91 -6.26
CA ARG A 18 11.34 3.22 -7.38
C ARG A 18 10.63 3.28 -8.72
N TYR A 19 9.67 2.38 -8.96
CA TYR A 19 8.97 2.28 -10.23
C TYR A 19 7.62 3.02 -10.23
N GLY A 20 7.26 3.69 -9.13
CA GLY A 20 5.98 4.40 -8.99
C GLY A 20 4.77 3.46 -9.09
N ILE A 21 4.92 2.21 -8.66
CA ILE A 21 3.84 1.22 -8.64
C ILE A 21 3.31 1.06 -7.22
N GLU A 22 2.00 0.83 -7.11
CA GLU A 22 1.37 0.54 -5.83
C GLU A 22 1.77 -0.85 -5.32
N SER A 23 1.82 -1.00 -3.99
CA SER A 23 2.09 -2.31 -3.39
C SER A 23 0.82 -3.15 -3.36
N ILE A 24 0.95 -4.47 -3.44
CA ILE A 24 -0.18 -5.42 -3.32
C ILE A 24 -0.91 -5.22 -1.99
N ASN A 25 -0.20 -4.82 -0.92
CA ASN A 25 -0.81 -4.51 0.36
C ASN A 25 -1.64 -3.23 0.31
N PHE A 26 -1.23 -2.23 -0.47
CA PHE A 26 -2.04 -1.05 -0.74
C PHE A 26 -3.29 -1.43 -1.54
N ASP A 27 -3.16 -2.24 -2.59
CA ASP A 27 -4.31 -2.74 -3.36
C ASP A 27 -5.31 -3.49 -2.45
N HIS A 28 -4.81 -4.36 -1.57
CA HIS A 28 -5.64 -5.08 -0.61
C HIS A 28 -6.27 -4.14 0.43
N PHE A 29 -5.54 -3.12 0.88
CA PHE A 29 -6.08 -2.11 1.77
C PHE A 29 -7.27 -1.39 1.11
N ILE A 30 -7.10 -0.86 -0.10
CA ILE A 30 -8.15 -0.16 -0.86
C ILE A 30 -9.36 -1.06 -1.12
N LYS A 31 -9.14 -2.31 -1.54
CA LYS A 31 -10.23 -3.28 -1.82
C LYS A 31 -11.07 -3.63 -0.59
N ASN A 32 -10.53 -3.46 0.61
CA ASN A 32 -11.23 -3.75 1.86
C ASN A 32 -11.90 -2.51 2.46
N LEU A 33 -11.78 -1.33 1.84
CA LEU A 33 -12.49 -0.13 2.27
C LEU A 33 -13.96 -0.19 1.87
N THR A 34 -14.83 0.33 2.75
CA THR A 34 -16.23 0.58 2.38
C THR A 34 -16.32 1.78 1.46
N LYS A 35 -17.49 1.92 0.81
CA LYS A 35 -17.77 3.10 -0.02
C LYS A 35 -17.64 4.41 0.75
N ASP A 36 -18.16 4.47 1.98
CA ASP A 36 -18.11 5.67 2.80
C ASP A 36 -16.65 6.07 3.14
N GLN A 37 -15.79 5.08 3.38
CA GLN A 37 -14.36 5.32 3.63
C GLN A 37 -13.64 5.81 2.38
N LEU A 38 -13.90 5.20 1.21
CA LEU A 38 -13.35 5.66 -0.07
C LEU A 38 -13.82 7.09 -0.39
N ASP A 39 -15.09 7.41 -0.12
CA ASP A 39 -15.65 8.75 -0.33
C ASP A 39 -15.01 9.77 0.62
N GLU A 40 -14.66 9.39 1.85
CA GLU A 40 -13.94 10.24 2.80
C GLU A 40 -12.50 10.52 2.32
N TYR A 41 -11.76 9.49 1.90
CA TYR A 41 -10.43 9.67 1.32
C TYR A 41 -10.44 10.52 0.05
N SER A 42 -11.46 10.35 -0.80
CA SER A 42 -11.60 11.13 -2.05
C SER A 42 -11.80 12.62 -1.79
N LYS A 43 -12.41 13.00 -0.65
CA LYS A 43 -12.56 14.41 -0.26
C LYS A 43 -11.23 15.05 0.17
N LEU A 44 -10.24 14.25 0.56
CA LEU A 44 -8.91 14.71 0.98
C LEU A 44 -7.92 14.80 -0.19
N ALA A 45 -8.23 14.19 -1.33
CA ALA A 45 -7.45 14.30 -2.56
C ALA A 45 -7.80 15.62 -3.27
N VAL A 46 -7.03 16.68 -2.97
CA VAL A 46 -7.09 17.99 -3.63
C VAL A 46 -6.38 17.97 -4.98
#